data_AF-A0A961GXJ4-F1
#
_entry.id   AF-A0A961GXJ4-F1
#
_cell.length_a   1.000
_cell.length_b   1.000
_cell.length_c   1.000
_cell.angle_alpha   90.00
_cell.angle_beta   90.00
_cell.angle_gamma   90.00
#
_symmetry.space_group_name_H-M   'P 1'
#
loop_
_entity.id
_entity.type
_entity.pdbx_description
1 polymer ?
#
loop_
_entity_poly.entity_id
_entity_poly.type
_entity_poly.pdbx_seq_one_letter_code
_entity_poly.pdbx_strand_id
1 'polypeptide(L)'
;MSLETNRRTFLRTGAAAASTSLFDLHPLFATEDVPQSVQELWDDFDPRKDPLEVEVVREWKEDGGVYRYVRYLSGTFKGKPARMAAFYGFPEGAKEKLPAVMHMHGGGQRAFLEEVKTYVGRGYAALSVNWGGREMENAKPGDPNTDWGGVDPTQQNVPGYFNLLPGDKFLVDHESPKNNNWYLLTLGCRRGLTFLEQQPEVDAERIGIFGHSMGGNLTM
;
A
#
# COMPACT_ATOMS: atom_id res chain seq x y z
N MET A 1 -87.62 7.13 -9.05
CA MET A 1 -86.43 7.20 -8.17
C MET A 1 -85.73 8.50 -8.50
N SER A 2 -85.77 9.43 -7.55
CA SER A 2 -85.54 10.87 -7.70
C SER A 2 -84.06 11.24 -7.59
N LEU A 3 -83.64 12.21 -8.42
CA LEU A 3 -82.65 13.31 -8.23
C LEU A 3 -81.42 13.02 -7.33
N GLU A 4 -80.19 13.30 -7.76
CA GLU A 4 -79.67 14.67 -7.76
C GLU A 4 -78.57 14.94 -8.80
N THR A 5 -78.61 16.18 -9.26
CA THR A 5 -77.70 16.87 -10.18
C THR A 5 -76.61 17.59 -9.36
N ASN A 6 -75.37 17.68 -9.85
CA ASN A 6 -74.68 18.94 -10.23
C ASN A 6 -73.15 18.97 -10.02
N ARG A 7 -72.48 19.29 -11.14
CA ARG A 7 -71.48 20.35 -11.37
C ARG A 7 -70.11 20.34 -10.68
N ARG A 8 -69.12 20.60 -11.57
CA ARG A 8 -68.00 21.57 -11.44
C ARG A 8 -66.83 21.07 -10.57
N THR A 9 -65.54 21.16 -10.94
CA THR A 9 -64.80 22.01 -11.87
C THR A 9 -63.40 21.40 -12.08
N PHE A 10 -62.83 21.58 -13.28
CA PHE A 10 -61.41 21.88 -13.59
C PHE A 10 -60.29 21.45 -12.61
N LEU A 11 -59.22 20.84 -13.13
CA LEU A 11 -58.08 21.61 -13.64
C LEU A 11 -57.08 20.74 -14.42
N ARG A 12 -56.52 21.40 -15.45
CA ARG A 12 -55.50 20.93 -16.38
C ARG A 12 -54.27 20.39 -15.66
N THR A 13 -53.76 19.29 -16.17
CA THR A 13 -52.39 18.81 -15.97
C THR A 13 -51.40 19.87 -16.42
N GLY A 14 -50.76 20.54 -15.47
CA GLY A 14 -49.53 21.30 -15.69
C GLY A 14 -48.35 20.36 -15.58
N ALA A 15 -47.66 20.12 -16.69
CA ALA A 15 -46.34 19.52 -16.67
C ALA A 15 -45.34 20.55 -16.11
N ALA A 16 -44.94 20.38 -14.86
CA ALA A 16 -43.73 21.00 -14.34
C ALA A 16 -42.58 20.01 -14.59
N ALA A 17 -41.76 20.29 -15.59
CA ALA A 17 -40.49 19.61 -15.77
C ALA A 17 -39.57 20.03 -14.61
N ALA A 18 -39.49 19.22 -13.56
CA ALA A 18 -38.42 19.32 -12.60
C ALA A 18 -37.15 18.82 -13.29
N SER A 19 -36.28 19.74 -13.69
CA SER A 19 -34.90 19.41 -14.05
C SER A 19 -34.18 19.00 -12.77
N THR A 20 -34.24 17.72 -12.45
CA THR A 20 -33.30 17.12 -11.50
C THR A 20 -31.96 17.03 -12.22
N SER A 21 -31.07 17.96 -11.88
CA SER A 21 -29.65 17.86 -12.16
C SER A 21 -29.15 16.44 -11.84
N LEU A 22 -28.58 15.75 -12.82
CA LEU A 22 -27.94 14.44 -12.65
C LEU A 22 -26.71 14.49 -11.70
N PHE A 23 -26.34 15.66 -11.18
CA PHE A 23 -25.21 15.83 -10.26
C PHE A 23 -25.55 15.59 -8.78
N ASP A 24 -26.82 15.55 -8.38
CA ASP A 24 -27.23 15.44 -6.96
C ASP A 24 -27.73 14.04 -6.53
N LEU A 25 -27.33 12.99 -7.24
CA LEU A 25 -27.63 11.59 -6.84
C LEU A 25 -26.52 10.93 -6.00
N HIS A 26 -25.45 11.66 -5.66
CA HIS A 26 -24.36 11.13 -4.84
C HIS A 26 -24.77 10.51 -3.49
N PRO A 27 -25.79 10.99 -2.75
CA PRO A 27 -26.08 10.41 -1.45
C PRO A 27 -26.99 9.17 -1.51
N LEU A 28 -27.47 8.74 -2.69
CA LEU A 28 -28.39 7.60 -2.76
C LEU A 28 -27.73 6.21 -2.81
N PHE A 29 -26.41 6.15 -2.98
CA PHE A 29 -25.67 4.87 -3.10
C PHE A 29 -24.40 4.78 -2.24
N ALA A 30 -24.14 5.75 -1.37
CA ALA A 30 -23.05 5.63 -0.41
C ALA A 30 -23.42 4.56 0.63
N THR A 31 -22.90 3.35 0.46
CA THR A 31 -22.82 2.39 1.55
C THR A 31 -21.96 3.02 2.64
N GLU A 32 -22.49 3.10 3.86
CA GLU A 32 -21.70 3.44 5.04
C GLU A 32 -20.42 2.57 5.00
N ASP A 33 -19.25 3.19 5.16
CA ASP A 33 -17.90 2.57 5.15
C ASP A 33 -17.16 2.36 3.81
N VAL A 34 -17.70 2.79 2.65
CA VAL A 34 -16.93 2.77 1.39
C VAL A 34 -16.37 4.17 1.06
N PRO A 35 -15.03 4.35 1.01
CA PRO A 35 -14.41 5.64 0.66
C PRO A 35 -14.86 6.15 -0.72
N GLN A 36 -15.28 7.41 -0.78
CA GLN A 36 -15.73 8.08 -2.01
C GLN A 36 -14.65 8.97 -2.65
N SER A 37 -13.51 9.14 -1.99
CA SER A 37 -12.37 9.92 -2.50
C SER A 37 -11.02 9.30 -2.13
N VAL A 38 -9.96 9.71 -2.82
CA VAL A 38 -8.58 9.31 -2.45
C VAL A 38 -8.25 9.79 -1.02
N GLN A 39 -8.74 10.97 -0.64
CA GLN A 39 -8.51 11.48 0.71
C GLN A 39 -9.16 10.58 1.78
N GLU A 40 -10.41 10.17 1.58
CA GLU A 40 -11.11 9.23 2.47
C GLU A 40 -10.51 7.83 2.47
N LEU A 41 -9.90 7.38 1.36
CA LEU A 41 -9.26 6.07 1.31
C LEU A 41 -8.03 5.97 2.23
N TRP A 42 -7.36 7.09 2.48
CA TRP A 42 -6.10 7.18 3.20
C TRP A 42 -6.19 7.94 4.52
N ASP A 43 -7.36 8.41 4.93
CA ASP A 43 -7.54 9.24 6.13
C ASP A 43 -7.19 8.51 7.44
N ASP A 44 -7.37 7.19 7.45
CA ASP A 44 -7.12 6.29 8.57
C ASP A 44 -5.71 5.68 8.57
N PHE A 45 -4.91 5.96 7.53
CA PHE A 45 -3.57 5.41 7.39
C PHE A 45 -2.48 6.40 7.83
N ASP A 46 -1.93 6.14 9.02
CA ASP A 46 -0.67 6.75 9.46
C ASP A 46 0.47 5.71 9.39
N PRO A 47 1.44 5.87 8.46
CA PRO A 47 2.54 4.92 8.30
C PRO A 47 3.50 4.91 9.50
N ARG A 48 3.40 5.83 10.47
CA ARG A 48 4.28 5.90 11.65
C ARG A 48 3.59 5.45 12.94
N LYS A 49 2.28 5.19 12.91
CA LYS A 49 1.48 4.84 14.09
C LYS A 49 1.97 3.57 14.79
N ASP A 50 2.19 2.51 14.03
CA ASP A 50 2.61 1.22 14.59
C ASP A 50 4.14 1.11 14.63
N PRO A 51 4.73 0.53 15.70
CA PRO A 51 6.18 0.30 15.76
C PRO A 51 6.63 -0.62 14.62
N LEU A 52 7.84 -0.44 14.11
CA LEU A 52 8.36 -1.29 13.02
C LEU A 52 8.72 -2.70 13.46
N GLU A 53 8.99 -2.94 14.75
CA GLU A 53 9.40 -4.27 15.26
C GLU A 53 10.50 -4.91 14.38
N VAL A 54 11.56 -4.14 14.08
CA VAL A 54 12.60 -4.56 13.13
C VAL A 54 13.36 -5.77 13.65
N GLU A 55 13.41 -6.81 12.83
CA GLU A 55 14.24 -8.00 12.99
C GLU A 55 15.39 -7.93 11.97
N VAL A 56 16.64 -8.02 12.44
CA VAL A 56 17.79 -8.23 11.57
C VAL A 56 18.01 -9.73 11.43
N VAL A 57 17.63 -10.29 10.28
CA VAL A 57 17.81 -11.72 9.96
C VAL A 57 19.29 -12.04 9.80
N ARG A 58 20.02 -11.14 9.14
CA ARG A 58 21.45 -11.28 8.88
C ARG A 58 22.06 -9.92 8.58
N GLU A 59 23.27 -9.69 9.09
CA GLU A 59 24.11 -8.54 8.77
C GLU A 59 25.47 -9.02 8.26
N TRP A 60 26.02 -8.32 7.28
CA TRP A 60 27.38 -8.57 6.78
C TRP A 60 28.01 -7.28 6.25
N LYS A 61 29.33 -7.32 6.06
CA LYS A 61 30.11 -6.22 5.47
C LYS A 61 30.78 -6.71 4.19
N GLU A 62 30.77 -5.87 3.18
CA GLU A 62 31.30 -6.18 1.85
C GLU A 62 31.58 -4.85 1.12
N ASP A 63 32.72 -4.73 0.43
CA ASP A 63 33.07 -3.58 -0.41
C ASP A 63 32.83 -2.19 0.22
N GLY A 64 33.14 -2.06 1.52
CA GLY A 64 32.97 -0.80 2.27
C GLY A 64 31.51 -0.45 2.61
N GLY A 65 30.58 -1.38 2.46
CA GLY A 65 29.18 -1.27 2.88
C GLY A 65 28.83 -2.22 4.02
N VAL A 66 27.85 -1.83 4.83
CA VAL A 66 27.13 -2.71 5.76
C VAL A 66 25.79 -3.05 5.13
N TYR A 67 25.45 -4.34 5.07
CA TYR A 67 24.22 -4.83 4.46
C TYR A 67 23.46 -5.72 5.44
N ARG A 68 22.14 -5.66 5.35
CA ARG A 68 21.20 -6.38 6.20
C ARG A 68 20.09 -7.00 5.37
N TYR A 69 19.78 -8.25 5.67
CA TYR A 69 18.46 -8.81 5.44
C TYR A 69 17.65 -8.47 6.70
N VAL A 70 16.64 -7.61 6.54
CA VAL A 70 15.73 -7.23 7.61
C VAL A 70 14.31 -7.72 7.35
N ARG A 71 13.54 -7.81 8.43
CA ARG A 71 12.08 -7.97 8.39
C ARG A 71 11.45 -6.99 9.38
N TYR A 72 10.34 -6.36 9.01
CA TYR A 72 9.66 -5.39 9.88
C TYR A 72 8.14 -5.46 9.72
N LEU A 73 7.39 -5.04 10.74
CA LEU A 73 5.95 -4.94 10.76
C LEU A 73 5.46 -3.90 9.74
N SER A 74 4.65 -4.34 8.78
CA SER A 74 3.95 -3.49 7.82
C SER A 74 2.57 -3.05 8.30
N GLY A 75 1.95 -3.83 9.16
CA GLY A 75 0.63 -3.54 9.71
C GLY A 75 -0.02 -4.80 10.28
N THR A 76 -1.20 -4.65 10.88
CA THR A 76 -2.00 -5.78 11.36
C THR A 76 -3.29 -5.84 10.56
N PHE A 77 -3.49 -6.92 9.81
CA PHE A 77 -4.66 -7.10 8.94
C PHE A 77 -5.46 -8.31 9.41
N LYS A 78 -6.77 -8.12 9.61
CA LYS A 78 -7.70 -9.16 10.10
C LYS A 78 -7.17 -9.83 11.40
N GLY A 79 -6.63 -9.01 12.30
CA GLY A 79 -6.06 -9.45 13.58
C GLY A 79 -4.73 -10.20 13.49
N LYS A 80 -4.11 -10.27 12.32
CA LYS A 80 -2.83 -10.97 12.10
C LYS A 80 -1.74 -9.98 11.68
N PRO A 81 -0.53 -10.04 12.27
CA PRO A 81 0.57 -9.18 11.87
C PRO A 81 1.04 -9.54 10.45
N ALA A 82 1.26 -8.51 9.64
CA ALA A 82 1.93 -8.60 8.35
C ALA A 82 3.33 -8.01 8.44
N ARG A 83 4.31 -8.69 7.89
CA ARG A 83 5.73 -8.34 7.97
C ARG A 83 6.35 -8.31 6.58
N MET A 84 7.14 -7.30 6.29
CA MET A 84 7.87 -7.13 5.03
C MET A 84 9.33 -7.54 5.22
N ALA A 85 9.83 -8.43 4.36
CA ALA A 85 11.25 -8.66 4.22
C ALA A 85 11.87 -7.60 3.28
N ALA A 86 13.11 -7.22 3.54
CA ALA A 86 13.84 -6.28 2.71
C ALA A 86 15.35 -6.50 2.79
N PHE A 87 16.06 -6.07 1.75
CA PHE A 87 17.49 -5.79 1.85
C PHE A 87 17.69 -4.32 2.15
N TYR A 88 18.50 -4.04 3.16
CA TYR A 88 18.92 -2.71 3.56
C TYR A 88 20.44 -2.63 3.54
N GLY A 89 21.02 -1.49 3.18
CA GLY A 89 22.45 -1.29 3.29
C GLY A 89 22.85 0.17 3.31
N PHE A 90 24.08 0.44 3.75
CA PHE A 90 24.63 1.77 3.88
C PHE A 90 26.18 1.72 3.87
N PRO A 91 26.86 2.78 3.39
CA PRO A 91 28.31 2.92 3.49
C PRO A 91 28.82 2.79 4.92
N GLU A 92 29.85 1.96 5.12
CA GLU A 92 30.52 1.82 6.40
C GLU A 92 31.26 3.12 6.78
N GLY A 93 31.17 3.51 8.06
CA GLY A 93 31.93 4.64 8.58
C GLY A 93 31.45 6.02 8.10
N ALA A 94 30.22 6.12 7.62
CA ALA A 94 29.58 7.40 7.31
C ALA A 94 29.64 8.34 8.52
N LYS A 95 30.22 9.53 8.33
CA LYS A 95 30.37 10.56 9.38
C LYS A 95 29.15 11.47 9.49
N GLU A 96 28.43 11.62 8.39
CA GLU A 96 27.22 12.43 8.27
C GLU A 96 26.05 11.53 7.90
N LYS A 97 24.83 12.00 8.18
CA LYS A 97 23.61 11.32 7.73
C LYS A 97 23.55 11.27 6.21
N LEU A 98 23.19 10.10 5.70
CA LEU A 98 23.23 9.76 4.28
C LEU A 98 21.90 10.09 3.61
N PRO A 99 21.90 10.56 2.35
CA PRO A 99 20.69 10.46 1.54
C PRO A 99 20.34 8.98 1.38
N ALA A 100 19.06 8.68 1.28
CA ALA A 100 18.58 7.32 1.09
C ALA A 100 17.80 7.14 -0.21
N VAL A 101 17.79 5.91 -0.70
CA VAL A 101 17.02 5.51 -1.88
C VAL A 101 16.30 4.20 -1.64
N MET A 102 15.02 4.18 -2.01
CA MET A 102 14.17 3.02 -1.90
C MET A 102 13.85 2.44 -3.29
N HIS A 103 14.19 1.18 -3.52
CA HIS A 103 13.96 0.45 -4.76
C HIS A 103 12.71 -0.45 -4.67
N MET A 104 11.73 -0.19 -5.55
CA MET A 104 10.54 -1.01 -5.78
C MET A 104 10.71 -1.93 -6.99
N HIS A 105 10.78 -3.24 -6.73
CA HIS A 105 10.87 -4.25 -7.79
C HIS A 105 9.60 -4.31 -8.64
N GLY A 106 9.70 -4.91 -9.82
CA GLY A 106 8.58 -5.14 -10.74
C GLY A 106 7.75 -6.37 -10.40
N GLY A 107 6.74 -6.64 -11.24
CA GLY A 107 5.83 -7.77 -11.05
C GLY A 107 6.54 -9.13 -11.03
N GLY A 108 6.19 -9.97 -10.05
CA GLY A 108 6.58 -11.37 -9.95
C GLY A 108 7.91 -11.59 -9.23
N GLN A 109 8.52 -10.50 -8.75
CA GLN A 109 9.89 -10.46 -8.22
C GLN A 109 9.91 -10.34 -6.69
N ARG A 110 11.10 -9.96 -6.17
CA ARG A 110 11.49 -9.82 -4.76
C ARG A 110 12.38 -8.59 -4.58
N ALA A 111 12.76 -8.30 -3.33
CA ALA A 111 13.84 -7.36 -3.03
C ALA A 111 15.16 -7.75 -3.73
N PHE A 112 15.86 -6.77 -4.30
CA PHE A 112 17.09 -6.97 -5.05
C PHE A 112 18.29 -6.49 -4.25
N LEU A 113 19.20 -7.40 -3.89
CA LEU A 113 20.40 -7.06 -3.14
C LEU A 113 21.37 -6.22 -3.98
N GLU A 114 21.50 -6.53 -5.27
CA GLU A 114 22.42 -5.80 -6.16
C GLU A 114 22.03 -4.33 -6.38
N GLU A 115 20.74 -4.00 -6.34
CA GLU A 115 20.28 -2.61 -6.35
C GLU A 115 20.74 -1.88 -5.07
N VAL A 116 20.60 -2.53 -3.91
CA VAL A 116 21.08 -1.98 -2.63
C VAL A 116 22.59 -1.76 -2.68
N LYS A 117 23.36 -2.75 -3.10
CA LYS A 117 24.83 -2.64 -3.26
C LYS A 117 25.23 -1.51 -4.19
N THR A 118 24.56 -1.38 -5.33
CA THR A 118 24.83 -0.32 -6.31
C THR A 118 24.70 1.07 -5.72
N TYR A 119 23.64 1.33 -4.95
CA TYR A 119 23.43 2.66 -4.36
C TYR A 119 24.28 2.89 -3.11
N VAL A 120 24.58 1.84 -2.34
CA VAL A 120 25.60 1.92 -1.28
C VAL A 120 26.95 2.33 -1.84
N GLY A 121 27.40 1.72 -2.94
CA GLY A 121 28.63 2.10 -3.65
C GLY A 121 28.62 3.53 -4.20
N ARG A 122 27.45 4.18 -4.29
CA ARG A 122 27.27 5.58 -4.69
C ARG A 122 27.12 6.54 -3.50
N GLY A 123 27.24 6.05 -2.27
CA GLY A 123 27.17 6.88 -1.07
C GLY A 123 25.76 7.06 -0.49
N TYR A 124 24.80 6.22 -0.87
CA TYR A 124 23.43 6.26 -0.32
C TYR A 124 23.20 5.15 0.68
N ALA A 125 22.37 5.39 1.69
CA ALA A 125 21.64 4.29 2.30
C ALA A 125 20.61 3.76 1.30
N ALA A 126 20.40 2.46 1.22
CA ALA A 126 19.52 1.88 0.20
C ALA A 126 18.64 0.77 0.78
N LEU A 127 17.38 0.74 0.38
CA LEU A 127 16.41 -0.28 0.76
C LEU A 127 15.74 -0.86 -0.48
N SER A 128 15.64 -2.19 -0.58
CA SER A 128 14.75 -2.85 -1.53
C SER A 128 13.80 -3.76 -0.78
N VAL A 129 12.48 -3.55 -0.94
CA VAL A 129 11.45 -4.28 -0.17
C VAL A 129 10.86 -5.41 -1.00
N ASN A 130 10.50 -6.51 -0.34
CA ASN A 130 9.96 -7.71 -0.96
C ASN A 130 8.43 -7.75 -0.91
N TRP A 131 7.78 -6.78 -1.54
CA TRP A 131 6.31 -6.70 -1.54
C TRP A 131 5.65 -7.89 -2.25
N GLY A 132 6.36 -8.51 -3.20
CA GLY A 132 5.91 -9.70 -3.92
C GLY A 132 5.96 -11.00 -3.10
N GLY A 133 6.61 -10.99 -1.93
CA GLY A 133 6.71 -12.16 -1.04
C GLY A 133 7.41 -13.37 -1.64
N ARG A 134 8.23 -13.17 -2.68
CA ARG A 134 9.05 -14.22 -3.29
C ARG A 134 10.23 -14.56 -2.37
N GLU A 135 10.82 -15.73 -2.52
CA GLU A 135 12.00 -16.12 -1.73
C GLU A 135 13.15 -15.12 -1.90
N MET A 136 13.73 -14.65 -0.80
CA MET A 136 14.83 -13.66 -0.80
C MET A 136 16.13 -14.25 -1.39
N GLU A 137 16.97 -13.40 -1.99
CA GLU A 137 18.27 -13.86 -2.52
C GLU A 137 19.14 -14.45 -1.41
N ASN A 138 19.73 -15.62 -1.68
CA ASN A 138 20.57 -16.33 -0.71
C ASN A 138 19.85 -16.61 0.63
N ALA A 139 18.51 -16.76 0.61
CA ALA A 139 17.76 -17.21 1.77
C ALA A 139 18.26 -18.59 2.21
N LYS A 140 18.41 -18.77 3.53
CA LYS A 140 18.76 -20.05 4.14
C LYS A 140 17.49 -20.74 4.64
N PRO A 141 17.50 -22.08 4.79
CA PRO A 141 16.39 -22.78 5.42
C PRO A 141 16.03 -22.17 6.77
N GLY A 142 14.78 -21.73 6.90
CA GLY A 142 14.27 -21.09 8.13
C GLY A 142 14.39 -19.55 8.18
N ASP A 143 15.05 -18.90 7.23
CA ASP A 143 15.07 -17.43 7.17
C ASP A 143 13.62 -16.89 7.00
N PRO A 144 13.19 -15.89 7.81
CA PRO A 144 11.82 -15.40 7.75
C PRO A 144 11.62 -14.45 6.56
N ASN A 145 10.57 -14.68 5.76
CA ASN A 145 10.28 -13.87 4.57
C ASN A 145 9.14 -12.86 4.80
N THR A 146 8.77 -12.09 3.77
CA THR A 146 7.52 -11.34 3.76
C THR A 146 6.35 -12.29 4.05
N ASP A 147 5.49 -11.86 4.95
CA ASP A 147 4.27 -12.55 5.36
C ASP A 147 3.17 -11.51 5.44
N TRP A 148 2.16 -11.61 4.59
CA TRP A 148 1.03 -10.67 4.57
C TRP A 148 -0.05 -11.02 5.63
N GLY A 149 0.17 -12.06 6.43
CA GLY A 149 -0.66 -12.43 7.56
C GLY A 149 -2.08 -12.83 7.14
N GLY A 150 -3.05 -11.98 7.47
CA GLY A 150 -4.48 -12.23 7.19
C GLY A 150 -4.90 -12.00 5.75
N VAL A 151 -4.08 -11.29 4.96
CA VAL A 151 -4.38 -10.88 3.58
C VAL A 151 -3.31 -11.40 2.62
N ASP A 152 -3.57 -11.31 1.32
CA ASP A 152 -2.56 -11.55 0.28
C ASP A 152 -2.77 -10.59 -0.90
N PRO A 153 -2.04 -9.45 -0.92
CA PRO A 153 -2.09 -8.51 -2.02
C PRO A 153 -1.12 -8.88 -3.15
N THR A 154 -0.39 -9.98 -3.06
CA THR A 154 0.62 -10.36 -4.05
C THR A 154 0.00 -10.91 -5.33
N GLN A 155 0.85 -11.15 -6.33
CA GLN A 155 0.44 -11.80 -7.58
C GLN A 155 -0.05 -13.23 -7.44
N GLN A 156 0.12 -13.85 -6.27
CA GLN A 156 -0.41 -15.20 -6.02
C GLN A 156 -1.92 -15.20 -5.78
N ASN A 157 -2.49 -14.04 -5.43
CA ASN A 157 -3.90 -13.89 -5.06
C ASN A 157 -4.57 -12.69 -5.77
N VAL A 158 -4.00 -12.20 -6.88
CA VAL A 158 -4.59 -11.10 -7.65
C VAL A 158 -5.52 -11.63 -8.77
N PRO A 159 -6.85 -11.48 -8.67
CA PRO A 159 -7.78 -11.80 -9.75
C PRO A 159 -7.74 -10.74 -10.87
N GLY A 160 -7.18 -9.57 -10.56
CA GLY A 160 -6.93 -8.45 -11.46
C GLY A 160 -6.63 -7.19 -10.66
N TYR A 161 -5.75 -6.32 -11.15
CA TYR A 161 -5.36 -5.06 -10.49
C TYR A 161 -6.44 -3.96 -10.46
N PHE A 162 -7.68 -4.34 -10.75
CA PHE A 162 -8.88 -3.54 -10.73
C PHE A 162 -9.95 -4.13 -9.80
N ASN A 163 -9.70 -5.27 -9.18
CA ASN A 163 -10.69 -5.95 -8.34
C ASN A 163 -11.01 -5.14 -7.09
N LEU A 164 -12.30 -4.97 -6.83
CA LEU A 164 -12.85 -4.34 -5.62
C LEU A 164 -13.63 -5.33 -4.75
N LEU A 165 -13.89 -6.53 -5.28
CA LEU A 165 -14.74 -7.53 -4.64
C LEU A 165 -14.04 -8.15 -3.42
N PRO A 166 -14.81 -8.50 -2.37
CA PRO A 166 -14.27 -9.12 -1.18
C PRO A 166 -13.89 -10.59 -1.39
N GLY A 167 -13.17 -11.14 -0.41
CA GLY A 167 -12.83 -12.56 -0.32
C GLY A 167 -11.90 -12.84 0.86
N ASP A 168 -11.58 -14.12 1.08
CA ASP A 168 -10.87 -14.57 2.29
C ASP A 168 -9.54 -13.85 2.54
N LYS A 169 -8.81 -13.53 1.47
CA LYS A 169 -7.49 -12.89 1.48
C LYS A 169 -7.52 -11.39 1.17
N PHE A 170 -8.70 -10.80 1.06
CA PHE A 170 -8.90 -9.37 0.89
C PHE A 170 -9.16 -8.70 2.25
N LEU A 171 -8.98 -7.38 2.29
CA LEU A 171 -8.93 -6.62 3.54
C LEU A 171 -10.30 -6.49 4.20
N VAL A 172 -11.33 -6.16 3.43
CA VAL A 172 -12.71 -5.96 3.90
C VAL A 172 -13.69 -6.92 3.23
N ASP A 173 -14.85 -7.13 3.84
CA ASP A 173 -15.85 -8.14 3.49
C ASP A 173 -16.96 -7.66 2.55
N HIS A 174 -16.85 -6.43 2.05
CA HIS A 174 -17.75 -5.80 1.08
C HIS A 174 -16.96 -5.22 -0.10
N GLU A 175 -17.63 -4.80 -1.17
CA GLU A 175 -16.98 -4.16 -2.31
C GLU A 175 -16.35 -2.83 -1.90
N SER A 176 -15.03 -2.67 -2.11
CA SER A 176 -14.30 -1.49 -1.61
C SER A 176 -12.99 -1.27 -2.36
N PRO A 177 -12.55 0.00 -2.56
CA PRO A 177 -11.18 0.31 -3.01
C PRO A 177 -10.10 -0.28 -2.10
N LYS A 178 -10.39 -0.50 -0.81
CA LYS A 178 -9.48 -1.16 0.13
C LYS A 178 -9.17 -2.62 -0.22
N ASN A 179 -10.00 -3.25 -1.06
CA ASN A 179 -9.77 -4.61 -1.59
C ASN A 179 -8.94 -4.62 -2.87
N ASN A 180 -8.61 -3.48 -3.46
CA ASN A 180 -7.67 -3.44 -4.55
C ASN A 180 -6.26 -3.75 -4.03
N ASN A 181 -5.56 -4.72 -4.64
CA ASN A 181 -4.22 -5.13 -4.25
C ASN A 181 -3.23 -3.95 -4.13
N TRP A 182 -3.35 -2.93 -4.99
CA TRP A 182 -2.49 -1.75 -4.93
C TRP A 182 -2.59 -1.01 -3.59
N TYR A 183 -3.75 -1.01 -2.93
CA TYR A 183 -3.91 -0.34 -1.64
C TYR A 183 -2.96 -0.92 -0.59
N LEU A 184 -3.01 -2.24 -0.38
CA LEU A 184 -2.15 -2.93 0.58
C LEU A 184 -0.67 -2.94 0.16
N LEU A 185 -0.37 -3.06 -1.15
CA LEU A 185 1.01 -2.97 -1.64
C LEU A 185 1.60 -1.58 -1.37
N THR A 186 0.87 -0.51 -1.69
CA THR A 186 1.29 0.87 -1.41
C THR A 186 1.46 1.10 0.08
N LEU A 187 0.53 0.63 0.91
CA LEU A 187 0.63 0.70 2.37
C LEU A 187 1.92 0.03 2.86
N GLY A 188 2.16 -1.22 2.45
CA GLY A 188 3.35 -1.97 2.82
C GLY A 188 4.65 -1.31 2.35
N CYS A 189 4.66 -0.71 1.16
CA CYS A 189 5.80 0.05 0.65
C CYS A 189 6.01 1.36 1.42
N ARG A 190 4.96 2.09 1.80
CA ARG A 190 5.10 3.31 2.62
C ARG A 190 5.75 3.02 3.98
N ARG A 191 5.60 1.81 4.52
CA ARG A 191 6.30 1.38 5.73
C ARG A 191 7.81 1.22 5.54
N GLY A 192 8.28 0.94 4.33
CA GLY A 192 9.72 0.95 4.04
C GLY A 192 10.32 2.36 4.04
N LEU A 193 9.53 3.40 3.70
CA LEU A 193 9.95 4.79 3.89
C LEU A 193 10.09 5.10 5.39
N THR A 194 9.10 4.73 6.21
CA THR A 194 9.19 4.85 7.67
C THR A 194 10.39 4.09 8.23
N PHE A 195 10.72 2.91 7.69
CA PHE A 195 11.94 2.20 8.04
C PHE A 195 13.19 3.03 7.78
N LEU A 196 13.35 3.59 6.57
CA LEU A 196 14.49 4.44 6.23
C LEU A 196 14.58 5.67 7.13
N GLU A 197 13.47 6.37 7.35
CA GLU A 197 13.41 7.56 8.22
C GLU A 197 13.92 7.30 9.65
N GLN A 198 13.75 6.07 10.15
CA GLN A 198 14.12 5.68 11.51
C GLN A 198 15.54 5.12 11.63
N GLN A 199 16.28 4.96 10.53
CA GLN A 199 17.67 4.49 10.61
C GLN A 199 18.61 5.63 11.06
N PRO A 200 19.52 5.41 12.03
CA PRO A 200 20.38 6.47 12.55
C PRO A 200 21.32 7.08 11.50
N GLU A 201 21.73 6.29 10.52
CA GLU A 201 22.58 6.65 9.39
C GLU A 201 21.86 7.43 8.29
N VAL A 202 20.52 7.51 8.30
CA VAL A 202 19.72 8.14 7.24
C VAL A 202 19.34 9.58 7.60
N ASP A 203 19.42 10.44 6.59
CA ASP A 203 18.81 11.76 6.56
C ASP A 203 17.37 11.65 6.06
N ALA A 204 16.40 11.78 6.96
CA ALA A 204 14.98 11.60 6.66
C ALA A 204 14.43 12.64 5.66
N GLU A 205 15.10 13.78 5.51
CA GLU A 205 14.70 14.84 4.56
C GLU A 205 15.25 14.60 3.14
N ARG A 206 16.05 13.54 2.93
CA ARG A 206 16.69 13.22 1.65
C ARG A 206 16.47 11.76 1.25
N ILE A 207 15.20 11.37 1.13
CA ILE A 207 14.80 10.02 0.69
C ILE A 207 14.20 10.09 -0.72
N GLY A 208 14.81 9.38 -1.67
CA GLY A 208 14.27 9.14 -3.00
C GLY A 208 13.63 7.74 -3.11
N ILE A 209 12.71 7.58 -4.05
CA ILE A 209 12.11 6.29 -4.41
C ILE A 209 12.21 6.10 -5.92
N PHE A 210 12.48 4.86 -6.35
CA PHE A 210 12.42 4.49 -7.76
C PHE A 210 11.93 3.05 -7.93
N GLY A 211 11.41 2.76 -9.11
CA GLY A 211 11.00 1.43 -9.51
C GLY A 211 10.65 1.37 -10.98
N HIS A 212 10.55 0.15 -11.50
CA HIS A 212 10.21 -0.10 -12.90
C HIS A 212 8.95 -0.95 -13.02
N SER A 213 8.15 -0.74 -14.07
CA SER A 213 6.90 -1.46 -14.31
C SER A 213 5.94 -1.30 -13.10
N MET A 214 5.48 -2.40 -12.51
CA MET A 214 4.68 -2.37 -11.28
C MET A 214 5.36 -1.63 -10.12
N GLY A 215 6.69 -1.70 -10.01
CA GLY A 215 7.43 -0.92 -9.02
C GLY A 215 7.40 0.58 -9.32
N GLY A 216 7.30 0.94 -10.59
CA GLY A 216 7.07 2.32 -11.04
C GLY A 216 5.68 2.83 -10.64
N ASN A 217 4.64 1.99 -10.73
CA ASN A 217 3.32 2.34 -10.22
C ASN A 217 3.34 2.59 -8.71
N LEU A 218 4.10 1.80 -7.94
CA LEU A 218 4.26 1.97 -6.49
C LEU A 218 5.11 3.18 -6.10
N THR A 219 5.80 3.80 -7.07
CA THR A 219 6.57 5.04 -6.87
C THR A 219 5.69 6.29 -6.97
N MET A 220 4.53 6.19 -7.61
CA MET A 220 3.56 7.27 -7.85
C MET A 220 2.53 7.36 -6.72
#